data_AF-A0AAP2BRL7-F1
#
_entry.id   AF-A0AAP2BRL7-F1
#
_cell.length_a   1.000
_cell.length_b   1.000
_cell.length_c   1.000
_cell.angle_alpha   90.00
_cell.angle_beta   90.00
_cell.angle_gamma   90.00
#
_symmetry.space_group_name_H-M   'P 1'
#
loop_
_entity.id
_entity.type
_entity.pdbx_description
1 polymer ?
#
loop_
_entity_poly.entity_id
_entity_poly.type
_entity_poly.pdbx_seq_one_letter_code
_entity_poly.pdbx_strand_id
1 'polypeptide(L)' 'MVNFKDFEHDRDEKNRKYWDDGESQALVNMNEWIGSNNIEVIAVETMVTVRGNMASTVSMFNAFRLWYKEK' A
#
# COMPACT_ATOMS: atom_id res chain seq x y z
N MET A 1 12.81 13.50 -12.35
CA MET A 1 12.38 13.85 -10.97
C MET A 1 11.91 12.56 -10.31
N VAL A 2 12.18 12.36 -9.02
CA VAL A 2 11.66 11.18 -8.29
C VAL A 2 10.28 11.54 -7.75
N ASN A 3 9.29 10.72 -8.08
CA ASN A 3 7.90 10.85 -7.67
C ASN A 3 7.51 9.67 -6.77
N PHE A 4 6.39 9.81 -6.05
CA PHE A 4 5.80 8.70 -5.33
C PHE A 4 4.28 8.65 -5.52
N LYS A 5 3.72 7.45 -5.40
CA LYS A 5 2.28 7.20 -5.38
C LYS A 5 1.95 6.14 -4.34
N ASP A 6 0.93 6.41 -3.53
CA ASP A 6 0.43 5.49 -2.52
C ASP A 6 -0.76 4.68 -3.07
N PHE A 7 -0.73 3.39 -2.78
CA PHE A 7 -1.77 2.42 -3.09
C PHE A 7 -2.33 1.92 -1.77
N GLU A 8 -3.39 2.59 -1.32
CA GLU A 8 -4.06 2.30 -0.06
C GLU A 8 -5.24 1.35 -0.27
N HIS A 9 -5.69 0.73 0.82
CA HIS A 9 -7.01 0.10 0.85
C HIS A 9 -8.02 1.09 1.45
N ASP A 10 -9.06 1.42 0.68
CA ASP A 10 -10.15 2.29 1.12
C ASP A 10 -10.93 1.56 2.21
N ARG A 11 -10.65 1.89 3.49
CA ARG A 11 -11.33 1.30 4.63
C ARG A 11 -12.72 1.91 4.72
N ASP A 12 -13.67 1.37 3.99
CA ASP A 12 -15.07 1.59 4.34
C ASP A 12 -15.30 0.93 5.71
N GLU A 13 -15.43 1.73 6.78
CA GLU A 13 -15.51 1.28 8.18
C GLU A 13 -16.59 0.22 8.44
N LYS A 14 -17.50 0.04 7.47
CA LYS A 14 -18.61 -0.92 7.46
C LYS A 14 -18.21 -2.34 7.02
N ASN A 15 -17.10 -2.53 6.30
CA ASN A 15 -16.69 -3.84 5.78
C ASN A 15 -15.40 -4.35 6.45
N ARG A 16 -15.47 -4.62 7.77
CA ARG A 16 -14.37 -5.24 8.55
C ARG A 16 -14.11 -6.72 8.23
N LYS A 17 -14.65 -7.24 7.12
CA LYS A 17 -14.72 -8.69 6.88
C LYS A 17 -13.49 -9.28 6.18
N TYR A 18 -12.61 -8.46 5.60
CA TYR A 18 -11.50 -8.98 4.81
C TYR A 18 -10.21 -8.20 5.10
N TRP A 19 -9.53 -8.62 6.17
CA TRP A 19 -8.26 -8.04 6.59
C TRP A 19 -7.11 -8.35 5.60
N ASP A 20 -7.18 -9.49 4.91
CA ASP A 20 -6.15 -9.93 3.94
C ASP A 20 -6.39 -9.43 2.50
N ASP A 21 -7.64 -9.12 2.16
CA ASP A 21 -7.99 -8.70 0.80
C ASP A 21 -7.49 -7.29 0.49
N GLY A 22 -7.35 -6.43 1.50
CA GLY A 22 -6.94 -5.04 1.32
C GLY A 22 -5.51 -4.88 0.83
N GLU A 23 -4.57 -5.65 1.41
CA GLU A 23 -3.18 -5.67 0.96
C GLU A 23 -3.08 -6.27 -0.45
N SER A 24 -3.76 -7.39 -0.67
CA SER A 24 -3.78 -8.06 -1.98
C SER A 24 -4.33 -7.15 -3.08
N GLN A 25 -5.42 -6.42 -2.83
CA GLN A 25 -6.01 -5.49 -3.79
C GLN A 25 -5.09 -4.27 -4.04
N ALA A 26 -4.47 -3.72 -2.99
CA ALA A 26 -3.52 -2.62 -3.14
C ALA A 26 -2.32 -3.03 -4.03
N LEU A 27 -1.83 -4.26 -3.86
CA LEU A 27 -0.76 -4.82 -4.70
C LEU A 27 -1.18 -4.97 -6.16
N VAL A 28 -2.39 -5.49 -6.42
CA VAL A 28 -2.95 -5.61 -7.78
C VAL A 28 -3.05 -4.23 -8.43
N ASN A 29 -3.65 -3.25 -7.74
CA ASN A 29 -3.80 -1.89 -8.24
C ASN A 29 -2.46 -1.24 -8.57
N MET A 30 -1.44 -1.47 -7.73
CA MET A 30 -0.08 -0.98 -7.97
C MET A 30 0.52 -1.58 -9.24
N ASN A 31 0.43 -2.90 -9.41
CA ASN A 31 0.97 -3.59 -10.58
C ASN A 31 0.27 -3.17 -11.88
N GLU A 32 -1.06 -3.02 -11.87
CA GLU A 32 -1.82 -2.50 -13.02
C GLU A 32 -1.40 -1.07 -13.38
N TRP A 33 -1.22 -0.21 -12.36
CA TRP A 33 -0.77 1.16 -12.58
C TRP A 33 0.66 1.20 -13.14
N ILE A 34 1.59 0.40 -12.60
CA ILE A 34 2.95 0.26 -13.15
C ILE A 34 2.90 -0.16 -14.61
N GLY A 35 2.10 -1.18 -14.95
CA GLY A 35 1.96 -1.68 -16.32
C GLY A 35 1.34 -0.69 -17.30
N SER A 36 0.56 0.28 -16.80
CA SER A 36 -0.12 1.28 -17.61
C SER A 36 0.66 2.59 -17.78
N ASN A 37 1.79 2.76 -17.08
CA ASN A 37 2.55 4.02 -17.07
C ASN A 37 4.00 3.80 -17.56
N ASN A 38 4.52 4.76 -18.33
CA ASN A 38 5.90 4.72 -18.81
C ASN A 38 6.88 5.24 -17.74
N ILE A 39 7.14 4.40 -16.74
CA ILE A 39 7.96 4.75 -15.58
C ILE A 39 9.14 3.79 -15.40
N GLU A 40 10.11 4.24 -14.61
CA GLU A 40 11.13 3.41 -13.98
C GLU A 40 10.79 3.26 -12.49
N VAL A 41 10.57 2.03 -12.04
CA VAL A 41 10.33 1.72 -10.62
C VAL A 41 11.66 1.80 -9.87
N ILE A 42 11.70 2.58 -8.79
CA ILE A 42 12.89 2.74 -7.94
C ILE A 42 12.78 1.86 -6.70
N ALA A 43 11.67 1.97 -5.98
CA ALA A 43 11.45 1.27 -4.71
C ALA A 43 9.96 1.11 -4.43
N VAL A 44 9.62 0.10 -3.63
CA VAL A 44 8.29 -0.09 -3.05
C VAL A 44 8.44 -0.20 -1.54
N GLU A 45 7.67 0.56 -0.79
CA GLU A 45 7.64 0.53 0.68
C GLU A 45 6.28 0.04 1.17
N THR A 46 6.27 -0.83 2.17
CA THR A 46 5.03 -1.24 2.84
C THR A 46 4.80 -0.34 4.06
N MET A 47 3.71 0.41 4.05
CA MET A 47 3.31 1.27 5.17
C MET A 47 2.36 0.51 6.10
N VAL A 48 2.71 0.43 7.38
CA VAL A 48 1.91 -0.21 8.42
C VAL A 48 1.69 0.73 9.60
N THR A 49 0.49 0.71 10.18
CA THR A 49 0.23 1.32 11.48
C THR A 49 0.50 0.28 12.56
N VAL A 50 1.40 0.58 13.49
CA VAL A 50 1.61 -0.24 14.69
C VAL A 50 0.83 0.38 15.85
N ARG A 51 -0.02 -0.42 16.49
CA ARG A 51 -0.69 -0.05 17.75
C ARG A 51 -0.36 -1.08 18.80
N GLY A 52 -0.06 -0.64 20.01
CA GLY A 52 0.25 -1.55 21.10
C GLY A 52 0.08 -0.90 22.46
N ASN A 53 0.06 -1.75 23.48
CA ASN A 53 0.16 -1.37 24.88
C ASN A 53 1.32 -2.15 25.52
N MET A 54 1.51 -2.02 26.84
CA MET A 54 2.59 -2.72 27.55
C MET A 54 2.56 -4.26 27.43
N ALA A 55 1.43 -4.87 27.04
CA ALA A 55 1.26 -6.32 26.99
C ALA A 55 1.26 -6.90 25.57
N SER A 56 0.98 -6.11 24.53
CA SER A 56 0.92 -6.60 23.14
C SER A 56 1.03 -5.48 22.10
N THR A 57 1.55 -5.85 20.93
CA THR A 57 1.65 -5.02 19.72
C THR A 57 0.96 -5.70 18.55
N VAL A 58 0.17 -4.94 17.79
CA VAL A 58 -0.48 -5.35 16.55
C VAL A 58 -0.12 -4.35 15.44
N SER A 59 0.28 -4.87 14.28
CA SER A 59 0.50 -4.09 13.06
C SER A 59 -0.70 -4.24 12.12
N MET A 60 -1.06 -3.15 11.44
CA MET A 60 -2.12 -3.14 10.43
C MET A 60 -1.57 -2.54 9.15
N PHE A 61 -1.80 -3.21 8.01
CA PHE A 61 -1.49 -2.66 6.70
C PHE A 61 -2.24 -1.33 6.47
N ASN A 62 -1.55 -0.36 5.88
CA ASN A 62 -2.13 0.88 5.39
C ASN A 62 -2.08 0.95 3.87
N ALA A 63 -0.87 0.81 3.29
CA ALA A 63 -0.65 1.05 1.87
C ALA A 63 0.70 0.51 1.38
N PHE A 64 0.84 0.40 0.05
CA PHE A 64 2.13 0.36 -0.62
C PHE A 64 2.48 1.74 -1.18
N ARG A 65 3.68 2.25 -0.89
CA ARG A 65 4.23 3.45 -1.54
C ARG A 65 5.17 3.04 -2.66
N LEU A 66 4.83 3.41 -3.88
CA LEU A 66 5.67 3.24 -5.06
C LEU A 66 6.49 4.50 -5.31
N TRP A 67 7.82 4.38 -5.30
CA TRP A 67 8.74 5.42 -5.73
C TRP A 67 9.17 5.17 -7.17
N TYR A 68 9.06 6.18 -8.03
CA TYR A 68 9.28 6.03 -9.47
C TYR A 68 9.85 7.29 -10.13
N LYS A 69 10.41 7.14 -11.34
CA LYS A 69 10.73 8.24 -12.26
C LYS A 69 9.91 8.09 -13.53
N GLU A 70 9.46 9.20 -14.08
CA GLU A 70 8.96 9.23 -15.46
C GLU A 70 10.13 9.02 -16.42
N LYS A 71 9.90 8.26 -17.48
CA LYS A 71 10.86 8.03 -18.56
C LYS A 71 10.73 9.07 -19.66
#